data_AF-B8LL55-F1
#
_entry.id   AF-B8LL55-F1
#
_cell.length_a   1.000
_cell.length_b   1.000
_cell.length_c   1.000
_cell.angle_alpha   90.00
_cell.angle_beta   90.00
_cell.angle_gamma   90.00
#
_symmetry.space_group_name_H-M   'P 1'
#
loop_
_entity.id
_entity.type
_entity.pdbx_description
1 polymer ?
#
loop_
_entity_poly.entity_id
_entity_poly.type
_entity_poly.pdbx_seq_one_letter_code
_entity_poly.pdbx_strand_id
1 'polypeptide(L)'
;METATQTFTAGEEIATFLVSYRFLLHKAWEESLRANSSKSFTLNEHEDVVYVAFPSFHGIEDFMVIESEYGEGNIQTGNEVFSGCLKGNDDQLALVHQGALKIFLHIMENTDFKKKLQIYINSKQKKPKSIIFVGHSLGGAVATLVTLWVLEKRLKQSSPFCITLKDVNPFCITFGCPLVGDERLVEAVGREHWGGNFCHVVSKHDIVPRMLLAPLESIAQPLIAIFPYWQGIDAPDAFIQDACRTLLNNVFDSLRESNGVVKKSPYRPFGTYMFCSSNGAACIENSETVLKMLHWTIQSQETSLDEIVQDCLLEHIRYGSVLKIVMQNSIRGRKLVNFNSESSYEMRISLQLEAVGVQDDHVKLDLLNLGRTENKHSADVSNLAIKLSKKNCTRVELEWYKECCEKDDIGGYYDSFKNQNDKRDIDANGRRLKLGEFWDELIEMWESHALPSDFRTQNKWVNAGMTYRELVEPLDIAYYYRKSEGKGNYLSDGRPHRHKVLQKWMEDKDKTREAEGRVARTKLPFLIPDSCFWAHVEEALKDLKQGLHQRKESLQKFEDYVTKLIDDRNISSYVFLERSSFMRWWQEYKQVQFPEWKLTSPLYKIMETASWKG
;
A
#
# COMPACT_ATOMS: atom_id res chain seq x y z
N MET A 1 3.55 27.83 15.59
CA MET A 1 2.74 27.54 14.39
C MET A 1 2.66 26.02 14.28
N GLU A 2 1.61 25.44 14.85
CA GLU A 2 1.37 24.01 14.76
C GLU A 2 1.02 23.65 13.32
N THR A 3 1.85 22.82 12.70
CA THR A 3 1.57 22.21 11.40
C THR A 3 0.52 21.12 11.61
N ALA A 4 -0.76 21.50 11.57
CA ALA A 4 -1.87 20.55 11.56
C ALA A 4 -1.79 19.71 10.28
N THR A 5 -1.70 18.39 10.41
CA THR A 5 -1.87 17.50 9.27
C THR A 5 -3.33 17.58 8.83
N GLN A 6 -3.55 17.75 7.53
CA GLN A 6 -4.80 18.25 6.94
C GLN A 6 -5.91 17.19 6.81
N THR A 7 -5.61 15.90 6.99
CA THR A 7 -6.46 14.78 6.54
C THR A 7 -7.84 14.78 7.17
N PHE A 8 -7.94 14.95 8.49
CA PHE A 8 -9.25 14.99 9.14
C PHE A 8 -9.88 16.38 9.14
N THR A 9 -9.14 17.46 8.87
CA THR A 9 -9.67 18.82 9.12
C THR A 9 -10.29 19.46 7.87
N ALA A 10 -9.91 19.01 6.68
CA ALA A 10 -10.39 19.53 5.40
C ALA A 10 -11.61 18.77 4.82
N GLY A 11 -12.16 17.79 5.57
CA GLY A 11 -13.15 16.85 5.06
C GLY A 11 -14.45 17.51 4.59
N GLU A 12 -14.91 18.54 5.30
CA GLU A 12 -16.10 19.32 4.93
C GLU A 12 -15.87 20.17 3.67
N GLU A 13 -14.69 20.79 3.56
CA GLU A 13 -14.30 21.58 2.40
C GLU A 13 -14.18 20.70 1.15
N ILE A 14 -13.57 19.52 1.28
CA ILE A 14 -13.46 18.52 0.19
C ILE A 14 -14.86 18.05 -0.22
N ALA A 15 -15.73 17.70 0.74
CA ALA A 15 -17.09 17.28 0.44
C ALA A 15 -17.88 18.39 -0.29
N THR A 16 -17.76 19.62 0.18
CA THR A 16 -18.39 20.81 -0.44
C THR A 16 -17.86 21.04 -1.86
N PHE A 17 -16.57 20.85 -2.09
CA PHE A 17 -16.00 20.89 -3.43
C PHE A 17 -16.58 19.78 -4.32
N LEU A 18 -16.64 18.53 -3.86
CA LEU A 18 -17.14 17.40 -4.65
C LEU A 18 -18.61 17.55 -5.06
N VAL A 19 -19.48 18.05 -4.18
CA VAL A 19 -20.90 18.27 -4.51
C VAL A 19 -21.14 19.46 -5.43
N SER A 20 -20.26 20.47 -5.39
CA SER A 20 -20.40 21.68 -6.21
C SER A 20 -19.66 21.58 -7.55
N TYR A 21 -18.65 20.73 -7.66
CA TYR A 21 -17.79 20.63 -8.83
C TYR A 21 -18.52 20.00 -10.02
N ARG A 22 -18.88 20.84 -11.00
CA ARG A 22 -19.41 20.47 -12.34
C ARG A 22 -20.50 19.38 -12.31
N PHE A 23 -21.28 19.32 -11.22
CA PHE A 23 -22.28 18.27 -10.99
C PHE A 23 -21.73 16.84 -11.15
N LEU A 24 -20.44 16.62 -10.87
CA LEU A 24 -19.74 15.35 -11.08
C LEU A 24 -20.45 14.19 -10.39
N LEU A 25 -20.80 14.34 -9.11
CA LEU A 25 -21.51 13.31 -8.34
C LEU A 25 -22.93 13.08 -8.85
N HIS A 26 -23.64 14.14 -9.28
CA HIS A 26 -24.98 14.01 -9.85
C HIS A 26 -24.94 13.25 -11.18
N LYS A 27 -23.96 13.55 -12.03
CA LYS A 27 -23.74 12.87 -13.30
C LYS A 27 -23.35 11.41 -13.09
N ALA A 28 -22.43 11.13 -12.17
CA ALA A 28 -22.08 9.77 -11.80
C ALA A 28 -23.31 8.98 -11.32
N TRP A 29 -24.13 9.58 -10.44
CA TRP A 29 -25.38 8.97 -9.99
C TRP A 29 -26.34 8.66 -11.14
N GLU A 30 -26.56 9.60 -12.06
CA GLU A 30 -27.39 9.37 -13.27
C GLU A 30 -26.88 8.20 -14.12
N GLU A 31 -25.58 8.13 -14.38
CA GLU A 31 -24.99 7.05 -15.18
C GLU A 31 -25.10 5.70 -14.46
N SER A 32 -24.99 5.68 -13.12
CA SER A 32 -25.21 4.47 -12.31
C SER A 32 -26.64 3.94 -12.42
N LEU A 33 -27.65 4.82 -12.35
CA LEU A 33 -29.05 4.44 -12.54
C LEU A 33 -29.32 3.96 -13.97
N ARG A 34 -28.71 4.61 -14.96
CA ARG A 34 -28.86 4.21 -16.36
C ARG A 34 -28.22 2.84 -16.62
N ALA A 35 -27.18 2.48 -15.88
CA ALA A 35 -26.56 1.16 -15.96
C ALA A 35 -27.49 0.02 -15.54
N ASN A 36 -28.43 0.25 -14.62
CA ASN A 36 -29.39 -0.78 -14.15
C ASN A 36 -30.32 -1.32 -15.25
N SER A 37 -30.47 -0.60 -16.37
CA SER A 37 -31.19 -1.10 -17.56
C SER A 37 -30.32 -1.96 -18.48
N SER A 38 -29.01 -2.02 -18.24
CA SER A 38 -28.04 -2.85 -18.97
C SER A 38 -27.77 -4.14 -18.23
N LYS A 39 -27.37 -5.18 -18.96
CA LYS A 39 -27.06 -6.50 -18.39
C LYS A 39 -25.65 -6.61 -17.76
N SER A 40 -24.73 -5.71 -18.09
CA SER A 40 -23.31 -5.86 -17.68
C SER A 40 -22.60 -4.55 -17.35
N PHE A 41 -22.53 -3.60 -18.28
CA PHE A 41 -22.00 -2.26 -18.05
C PHE A 41 -22.54 -1.29 -19.10
N THR A 42 -22.40 0.00 -18.84
CA THR A 42 -22.61 1.07 -19.80
C THR A 42 -21.35 1.94 -19.89
N LEU A 43 -21.16 2.56 -21.04
CA LEU A 43 -20.05 3.48 -21.26
C LEU A 43 -20.59 4.70 -21.99
N ASN A 44 -20.54 5.84 -21.31
CA ASN A 44 -21.03 7.12 -21.83
C ASN A 44 -19.96 8.19 -21.67
N GLU A 45 -19.84 9.06 -22.66
CA GLU A 45 -18.91 10.19 -22.63
C GLU A 45 -19.67 11.49 -22.43
N HIS A 46 -19.18 12.32 -21.52
CA HIS A 46 -19.75 13.63 -21.23
C HIS A 46 -18.62 14.61 -20.87
N GLU A 47 -18.54 15.74 -21.56
CA GLU A 47 -17.56 16.81 -21.30
C GLU A 47 -16.11 16.33 -21.11
N ASP A 48 -15.62 15.48 -22.04
CA ASP A 48 -14.28 14.87 -22.03
C ASP A 48 -14.01 13.86 -20.90
N VAL A 49 -15.05 13.47 -20.16
CA VAL A 49 -15.02 12.42 -19.13
C VAL A 49 -15.78 11.20 -19.63
N VAL A 50 -15.16 10.03 -19.53
CA VAL A 50 -15.78 8.74 -19.87
C VAL A 50 -16.27 8.09 -18.59
N TYR A 51 -17.58 7.96 -18.45
CA TYR A 51 -18.24 7.26 -17.36
C TYR A 51 -18.46 5.80 -17.76
N VAL A 52 -17.86 4.90 -16.99
CA VAL A 52 -18.04 3.46 -17.12
C VAL A 52 -18.86 3.01 -15.93
N ALA A 53 -20.15 2.77 -16.14
CA ALA A 53 -21.08 2.48 -15.07
C ALA A 53 -21.47 1.00 -15.05
N PHE A 54 -21.54 0.42 -13.86
CA PHE A 54 -21.92 -0.96 -13.62
C PHE A 54 -23.29 -1.02 -12.94
N PRO A 55 -24.19 -1.91 -13.39
CA PRO A 55 -25.52 -2.06 -12.81
C PRO A 55 -25.43 -2.53 -11.36
N SER A 56 -26.43 -2.17 -10.57
CA SER A 56 -26.73 -2.89 -9.32
C SER A 56 -27.03 -4.36 -9.62
N PHE A 57 -26.93 -5.22 -8.61
CA PHE A 57 -27.17 -6.64 -8.78
C PHE A 57 -28.64 -6.96 -9.10
N HIS A 58 -28.84 -7.97 -9.97
CA HIS A 58 -30.18 -8.38 -10.40
C HIS A 58 -30.75 -9.52 -9.55
N GLY A 59 -29.88 -10.37 -9.00
CA GLY A 59 -30.26 -11.49 -8.15
C GLY A 59 -29.60 -11.38 -6.77
N ILE A 60 -30.37 -11.65 -5.72
CA ILE A 60 -29.87 -11.58 -4.34
C ILE A 60 -28.72 -12.56 -4.08
N GLU A 61 -28.64 -13.63 -4.85
CA GLU A 61 -27.56 -14.61 -4.86
C GLU A 61 -26.19 -14.01 -5.20
N ASP A 62 -26.15 -12.89 -5.93
CA ASP A 62 -24.92 -12.16 -6.21
C ASP A 62 -24.37 -11.46 -4.96
N PHE A 63 -25.23 -11.14 -3.99
CA PHE A 63 -24.83 -10.56 -2.71
C PHE A 63 -24.65 -11.65 -1.64
N MET A 64 -25.56 -12.62 -1.60
CA MET A 64 -25.61 -13.67 -0.58
C MET A 64 -24.74 -14.88 -0.92
N VAL A 65 -23.42 -14.72 -0.81
CA VAL A 65 -22.48 -15.83 -1.05
C VAL A 65 -22.22 -16.64 0.23
N ILE A 66 -22.98 -17.73 0.43
CA ILE A 66 -22.97 -18.55 1.66
C ILE A 66 -21.77 -19.52 1.71
N GLU A 67 -20.75 -19.35 0.86
CA GLU A 67 -19.54 -20.18 0.87
C GLU A 67 -18.63 -19.86 2.07
N SER A 68 -18.81 -18.68 2.69
CA SER A 68 -18.13 -18.22 3.90
C SER A 68 -19.06 -17.40 4.79
N GLU A 69 -18.64 -17.12 6.02
CA GLU A 69 -19.45 -16.42 7.04
C GLU A 69 -19.90 -15.03 6.60
N TYR A 70 -19.06 -14.31 5.86
CA TYR A 70 -19.33 -12.96 5.37
C TYR A 70 -19.35 -12.84 3.83
N GLY A 71 -19.23 -13.95 3.08
CA GLY A 71 -19.17 -13.94 1.61
C GLY A 71 -17.82 -13.52 1.02
N GLU A 72 -16.76 -13.55 1.82
CA GLU A 72 -15.39 -13.26 1.45
C GLU A 72 -14.67 -14.43 0.74
N GLY A 73 -13.74 -14.10 -0.14
CA GLY A 73 -12.89 -15.09 -0.81
C GLY A 73 -11.64 -14.47 -1.40
N ASN A 74 -10.68 -15.31 -1.76
CA ASN A 74 -9.41 -14.86 -2.32
C ASN A 74 -9.63 -14.05 -3.60
N ILE A 75 -8.99 -12.89 -3.69
CA ILE A 75 -9.06 -12.01 -4.87
C ILE A 75 -8.46 -12.65 -6.13
N GLN A 76 -7.55 -13.60 -5.97
CA GLN A 76 -6.95 -14.33 -7.07
C GLN A 76 -7.76 -15.62 -7.34
N THR A 77 -8.28 -15.73 -8.56
CA THR A 77 -8.90 -16.96 -9.08
C THR A 77 -7.95 -17.64 -10.07
N GLY A 78 -8.27 -18.88 -10.48
CA GLY A 78 -7.43 -19.68 -11.38
C GLY A 78 -7.09 -19.03 -12.74
N ASN A 79 -7.76 -17.93 -13.09
CA ASN A 79 -7.54 -17.15 -14.31
C ASN A 79 -6.48 -16.04 -14.17
N GLU A 80 -5.87 -15.86 -12.99
CA GLU A 80 -4.79 -14.88 -12.69
C GLU A 80 -5.08 -13.44 -13.17
N VAL A 81 -6.34 -12.99 -13.06
CA VAL A 81 -6.74 -11.65 -13.50
C VAL A 81 -5.98 -10.56 -12.72
N PHE A 82 -5.72 -10.82 -11.44
CA PHE A 82 -4.81 -10.07 -10.60
C PHE A 82 -3.45 -10.74 -10.47
N SER A 83 -2.42 -9.91 -10.44
CA SER A 83 -0.99 -10.18 -10.43
C SER A 83 -0.39 -10.69 -9.12
N GLY A 84 -1.12 -10.56 -8.02
CA GLY A 84 -0.56 -10.69 -6.68
C GLY A 84 0.02 -9.42 -6.07
N CYS A 85 -0.19 -8.21 -6.63
CA CYS A 85 0.15 -6.96 -5.92
C CYS A 85 -0.88 -6.61 -4.82
N LEU A 86 -2.06 -7.24 -4.87
CA LEU A 86 -3.13 -7.14 -3.88
C LEU A 86 -2.91 -8.16 -2.74
N LYS A 87 -1.75 -8.03 -2.09
CA LYS A 87 -1.35 -8.81 -0.91
C LYS A 87 -1.19 -7.90 0.30
N GLY A 88 -1.52 -8.47 1.45
CA GLY A 88 -1.28 -7.86 2.74
C GLY A 88 0.19 -7.81 3.09
N ASN A 89 0.48 -7.18 4.21
CA ASN A 89 1.79 -7.10 4.82
C ASN A 89 2.34 -8.46 5.29
N ASP A 90 1.48 -9.45 5.40
CA ASP A 90 1.76 -10.85 5.72
C ASP A 90 2.05 -11.72 4.49
N ASP A 91 2.19 -11.12 3.31
CA ASP A 91 2.36 -11.78 1.99
C ASP A 91 1.16 -12.66 1.58
N GLN A 92 0.03 -12.63 2.31
CA GLN A 92 -1.19 -13.35 1.93
C GLN A 92 -2.05 -12.50 0.99
N LEU A 93 -2.83 -13.18 0.14
CA LEU A 93 -3.74 -12.52 -0.79
C LEU A 93 -4.88 -11.84 -0.04
N ALA A 94 -5.29 -10.67 -0.54
CA ALA A 94 -6.47 -10.00 -0.03
C ALA A 94 -7.74 -10.83 -0.24
N LEU A 95 -8.63 -10.75 0.73
CA LEU A 95 -9.98 -11.30 0.65
C LEU A 95 -10.93 -10.20 0.16
N VAL A 96 -11.83 -10.56 -0.76
CA VAL A 96 -12.85 -9.66 -1.31
C VAL A 96 -14.22 -10.29 -1.33
N HIS A 97 -15.26 -9.48 -1.50
CA HIS A 97 -16.63 -9.96 -1.70
C HIS A 97 -16.75 -10.82 -2.96
N GLN A 98 -17.00 -12.12 -2.77
CA GLN A 98 -16.94 -13.11 -3.85
C GLN A 98 -17.96 -12.86 -4.95
N GLY A 99 -19.16 -12.42 -4.60
CA GLY A 99 -20.20 -12.18 -5.60
C GLY A 99 -19.86 -11.02 -6.53
N ALA A 100 -19.24 -9.97 -5.98
CA ALA A 100 -18.72 -8.85 -6.77
C ALA A 100 -17.56 -9.31 -7.65
N LEU A 101 -16.68 -10.18 -7.13
CA LEU A 101 -15.59 -10.78 -7.89
C LEU A 101 -16.10 -11.65 -9.04
N LYS A 102 -17.13 -12.47 -8.83
CA LYS A 102 -17.77 -13.30 -9.87
C LYS A 102 -18.32 -12.44 -11.01
N ILE A 103 -19.04 -11.36 -10.69
CA ILE A 103 -19.56 -10.41 -11.70
C ILE A 103 -18.40 -9.72 -12.45
N PHE A 104 -17.39 -9.23 -11.72
CA PHE A 104 -16.20 -8.63 -12.31
C PHE A 104 -15.53 -9.58 -13.32
N LEU A 105 -15.26 -10.82 -12.93
CA LEU A 105 -14.64 -11.82 -13.81
C LEU A 105 -15.51 -12.09 -15.04
N HIS A 106 -16.82 -12.22 -14.85
CA HIS A 106 -17.76 -12.37 -15.96
C HIS A 106 -17.65 -11.22 -16.96
N ILE A 107 -17.64 -9.97 -16.48
CA ILE A 107 -17.47 -8.78 -17.34
C ILE A 107 -16.13 -8.83 -18.09
N MET A 108 -15.06 -9.19 -17.40
CA MET A 108 -13.71 -9.18 -17.95
C MET A 108 -13.45 -10.27 -19.00
N GLU A 109 -14.16 -11.39 -18.92
CA GLU A 109 -13.94 -12.57 -19.77
C GLU A 109 -15.02 -12.74 -20.83
N ASN A 110 -16.27 -12.39 -20.53
CA ASN A 110 -17.44 -12.75 -21.35
C ASN A 110 -18.09 -11.54 -22.03
N THR A 111 -17.53 -10.33 -21.90
CA THR A 111 -18.07 -9.13 -22.53
C THR A 111 -17.03 -8.41 -23.39
N ASP A 112 -17.47 -7.41 -24.16
CA ASP A 112 -16.59 -6.56 -24.96
C ASP A 112 -15.93 -5.42 -24.16
N PHE A 113 -16.02 -5.46 -22.83
CA PHE A 113 -15.51 -4.45 -21.90
C PHE A 113 -14.06 -4.03 -22.20
N LYS A 114 -13.13 -4.98 -22.23
CA LYS A 114 -11.70 -4.69 -22.49
C LYS A 114 -11.50 -3.98 -23.83
N LYS A 115 -12.21 -4.43 -24.88
CA LYS A 115 -12.13 -3.84 -26.22
C LYS A 115 -12.68 -2.42 -26.24
N LYS A 116 -13.85 -2.19 -25.64
CA LYS A 116 -14.47 -0.87 -25.55
C LYS A 116 -13.62 0.11 -24.75
N LEU A 117 -13.13 -0.30 -23.58
CA LEU A 117 -12.25 0.53 -22.76
C LEU A 117 -10.98 0.92 -23.54
N GLN A 118 -10.39 -0.02 -24.28
CA GLN A 118 -9.21 0.25 -25.09
C GLN A 118 -9.43 1.31 -26.18
N ILE A 119 -10.63 1.41 -26.77
CA ILE A 119 -10.94 2.43 -27.78
C ILE A 119 -10.79 3.83 -27.19
N TYR A 120 -11.25 4.05 -25.96
CA TYR A 120 -11.15 5.35 -25.30
C TYR A 120 -9.72 5.67 -24.87
N ILE A 121 -8.97 4.64 -24.46
CA ILE A 121 -7.56 4.80 -24.04
C ILE A 121 -6.64 5.06 -25.25
N ASN A 122 -6.86 4.36 -26.37
CA ASN A 122 -6.00 4.45 -27.57
C ASN A 122 -6.46 5.50 -28.57
N SER A 123 -7.47 6.31 -28.22
CA SER A 123 -7.91 7.37 -29.12
C SER A 123 -6.73 8.32 -29.39
N LYS A 124 -6.36 8.51 -30.66
CA LYS A 124 -5.28 9.44 -31.10
C LYS A 124 -5.62 10.92 -30.85
N GLN A 125 -6.51 11.20 -29.91
CA GLN A 125 -6.91 12.54 -29.55
C GLN A 125 -5.75 13.27 -28.88
N LYS A 126 -5.67 14.60 -29.09
CA LYS A 126 -4.58 15.44 -28.55
C LYS A 126 -4.57 15.52 -27.01
N LYS A 127 -5.61 15.05 -26.33
CA LYS A 127 -5.73 15.02 -24.86
C LYS A 127 -6.21 13.65 -24.37
N PRO A 128 -5.58 13.07 -23.34
CA PRO A 128 -6.07 11.85 -22.70
C PRO A 128 -7.42 12.14 -22.00
N LYS A 129 -8.38 11.22 -22.14
CA LYS A 129 -9.68 11.33 -21.49
C LYS A 129 -9.60 10.83 -20.04
N SER A 130 -10.29 11.52 -19.14
CA SER A 130 -10.47 11.03 -17.77
C SER A 130 -11.50 9.91 -17.76
N ILE A 131 -11.19 8.79 -17.11
CA ILE A 131 -12.09 7.63 -17.01
C ILE A 131 -12.57 7.53 -15.56
N ILE A 132 -13.88 7.52 -15.38
CA ILE A 132 -14.53 7.36 -14.09
C ILE A 132 -15.34 6.06 -14.08
N PHE A 133 -14.97 5.15 -13.20
CA PHE A 133 -15.75 3.94 -12.93
C PHE A 133 -16.81 4.27 -11.88
N VAL A 134 -18.05 3.89 -12.15
CA VAL A 134 -19.19 4.26 -11.30
C VAL A 134 -20.07 3.06 -11.02
N GLY A 135 -20.62 2.98 -9.81
CA GLY A 135 -21.64 2.00 -9.50
C GLY A 135 -22.43 2.31 -8.24
N HIS A 136 -23.66 1.82 -8.19
CA HIS A 136 -24.53 1.84 -7.02
C HIS A 136 -24.61 0.44 -6.41
N SER A 137 -24.64 0.35 -5.08
CA SER A 137 -24.75 -0.92 -4.37
C SER A 137 -23.64 -1.90 -4.80
N LEU A 138 -23.95 -3.17 -5.12
CA LEU A 138 -22.94 -4.14 -5.59
C LEU A 138 -22.24 -3.72 -6.90
N GLY A 139 -22.90 -2.92 -7.75
CA GLY A 139 -22.25 -2.32 -8.93
C GLY A 139 -21.07 -1.42 -8.55
N GLY A 140 -21.14 -0.78 -7.39
CA GLY A 140 -20.02 -0.02 -6.81
C GLY A 140 -18.84 -0.91 -6.42
N ALA A 141 -19.12 -2.11 -5.90
CA ALA A 141 -18.07 -3.09 -5.57
C ALA A 141 -17.38 -3.59 -6.84
N VAL A 142 -18.13 -3.83 -7.91
CA VAL A 142 -17.59 -4.17 -9.24
C VAL A 142 -16.75 -3.02 -9.80
N ALA A 143 -17.24 -1.77 -9.73
CA ALA A 143 -16.49 -0.58 -10.15
C ALA A 143 -15.15 -0.45 -9.41
N THR A 144 -15.15 -0.76 -8.12
CA THR A 144 -13.97 -0.77 -7.26
C THR A 144 -12.95 -1.83 -7.72
N LEU A 145 -13.39 -3.08 -7.96
CA LEU A 145 -12.53 -4.15 -8.47
C LEU A 145 -11.96 -3.84 -9.86
N VAL A 146 -12.76 -3.27 -10.76
CA VAL A 146 -12.30 -2.82 -12.09
C VAL A 146 -11.23 -1.73 -11.95
N THR A 147 -11.43 -0.78 -11.04
CA THR A 147 -10.45 0.29 -10.80
C THR A 147 -9.13 -0.27 -10.28
N LEU A 148 -9.17 -1.19 -9.30
CA LEU A 148 -7.99 -1.90 -8.80
C LEU A 148 -7.27 -2.66 -9.92
N TRP A 149 -8.02 -3.31 -10.81
CA TRP A 149 -7.46 -4.01 -11.96
C TRP A 149 -6.74 -3.05 -12.90
N VAL A 150 -7.33 -1.90 -13.24
CA VAL A 150 -6.68 -0.88 -14.06
C VAL A 150 -5.40 -0.37 -13.40
N LEU A 151 -5.45 -0.05 -12.10
CA LEU A 151 -4.31 0.47 -11.34
C LEU A 151 -3.15 -0.54 -11.28
N GLU A 152 -3.43 -1.82 -11.03
CA GLU A 152 -2.43 -2.88 -11.08
C GLU A 152 -1.79 -3.00 -12.46
N LYS A 153 -2.59 -2.99 -13.54
CA LYS A 153 -2.03 -3.08 -14.90
C LYS A 153 -1.16 -1.88 -15.26
N ARG A 154 -1.39 -0.69 -14.67
CA ARG A 154 -0.50 0.47 -14.81
C ARG A 154 0.86 0.23 -14.17
N LEU A 155 0.90 -0.34 -12.96
CA LEU A 155 2.17 -0.60 -12.25
C LEU A 155 3.10 -1.51 -13.05
N LYS A 156 2.56 -2.50 -13.77
CA LYS A 156 3.36 -3.47 -14.56
C LYS A 156 4.02 -2.94 -15.82
N GLN A 157 3.67 -1.74 -16.29
CA GLN A 157 4.01 -1.27 -17.63
C GLN A 157 5.41 -0.62 -17.76
N SER A 158 6.39 -1.09 -16.98
CA SER A 158 7.82 -0.76 -17.18
C SER A 158 8.48 -1.56 -18.33
N SER A 159 7.80 -2.55 -18.90
CA SER A 159 8.27 -3.32 -20.06
C SER A 159 7.89 -2.64 -21.40
N PRO A 160 8.83 -2.49 -22.36
CA PRO A 160 8.61 -1.78 -23.63
C PRO A 160 7.69 -2.48 -24.64
N PHE A 161 7.08 -3.63 -24.29
CA PHE A 161 6.35 -4.47 -25.26
C PHE A 161 4.89 -4.81 -24.90
N CYS A 162 4.27 -4.15 -23.91
CA CYS A 162 2.86 -4.36 -23.58
C CYS A 162 2.05 -3.04 -23.56
N ILE A 163 0.90 -3.06 -24.20
CA ILE A 163 0.16 -1.92 -24.77
C ILE A 163 -0.66 -1.13 -23.71
N THR A 164 -0.39 0.19 -23.61
CA THR A 164 -1.29 1.36 -23.41
C THR A 164 -2.31 1.42 -22.24
N LEU A 165 -1.89 1.40 -20.96
CA LEU A 165 -2.69 1.91 -19.82
C LEU A 165 -2.00 3.00 -18.98
N LYS A 166 -0.70 3.25 -19.20
CA LYS A 166 0.13 4.20 -18.44
C LYS A 166 -0.49 5.60 -18.28
N ASP A 167 -1.19 6.08 -19.31
CA ASP A 167 -1.75 7.43 -19.39
C ASP A 167 -3.17 7.56 -18.81
N VAL A 168 -3.77 6.45 -18.37
CA VAL A 168 -5.10 6.47 -17.74
C VAL A 168 -4.95 6.77 -16.26
N ASN A 169 -5.54 7.85 -15.76
CA ASN A 169 -5.70 8.02 -14.31
C ASN A 169 -7.15 7.69 -13.94
N PRO A 170 -7.45 6.44 -13.51
CA PRO A 170 -8.82 6.05 -13.22
C PRO A 170 -9.29 6.68 -11.92
N PHE A 171 -10.57 7.02 -11.83
CA PHE A 171 -11.21 7.43 -10.59
C PHE A 171 -12.48 6.59 -10.38
N CYS A 172 -12.75 6.15 -9.16
CA CYS A 172 -13.92 5.35 -8.82
C CYS A 172 -14.87 6.18 -7.97
N ILE A 173 -16.15 6.23 -8.35
CA ILE A 173 -17.21 6.85 -7.56
C ILE A 173 -18.28 5.80 -7.29
N THR A 174 -18.55 5.52 -6.01
CA THR A 174 -19.56 4.52 -5.65
C THR A 174 -20.64 5.13 -4.76
N PHE A 175 -21.88 4.66 -4.89
CA PHE A 175 -23.00 5.11 -4.06
C PHE A 175 -23.58 3.92 -3.28
N GLY A 176 -23.64 4.02 -1.95
CA GLY A 176 -24.22 2.96 -1.12
C GLY A 176 -23.55 1.60 -1.30
N CYS A 177 -22.25 1.61 -1.61
CA CYS A 177 -21.48 0.40 -1.90
C CYS A 177 -21.20 -0.38 -0.59
N PRO A 178 -21.40 -1.71 -0.57
CA PRO A 178 -20.91 -2.54 0.54
C PRO A 178 -19.37 -2.47 0.60
N LEU A 179 -18.79 -2.80 1.76
CA LEU A 179 -17.33 -2.94 1.88
C LEU A 179 -16.81 -4.03 0.93
N VAL A 180 -15.65 -3.81 0.31
CA VAL A 180 -15.21 -4.66 -0.82
C VAL A 180 -14.20 -5.71 -0.42
N GLY A 181 -13.27 -5.41 0.49
CA GLY A 181 -12.24 -6.36 0.90
C GLY A 181 -11.71 -6.17 2.31
N ASP A 182 -10.75 -7.01 2.68
CA ASP A 182 -10.20 -7.10 4.02
C ASP A 182 -9.06 -6.11 4.30
N GLU A 183 -8.50 -6.16 5.52
CA GLU A 183 -7.35 -5.34 5.93
C GLU A 183 -6.18 -5.45 4.94
N ARG A 184 -5.93 -6.62 4.37
CA ARG A 184 -4.86 -6.83 3.38
C ARG A 184 -5.09 -6.02 2.11
N LEU A 185 -6.35 -5.84 1.70
CA LEU A 185 -6.67 -4.96 0.58
C LEU A 185 -6.38 -3.50 0.93
N VAL A 186 -6.73 -3.06 2.15
CA VAL A 186 -6.42 -1.71 2.64
C VAL A 186 -4.90 -1.47 2.63
N GLU A 187 -4.13 -2.43 3.15
CA GLU A 187 -2.67 -2.38 3.15
C GLU A 187 -2.09 -2.31 1.74
N ALA A 188 -2.62 -3.09 0.80
CA ALA A 188 -2.17 -3.08 -0.59
C ALA A 188 -2.47 -1.75 -1.28
N VAL A 189 -3.68 -1.21 -1.10
CA VAL A 189 -4.09 0.09 -1.65
C VAL A 189 -3.26 1.23 -1.04
N GLY A 190 -3.00 1.18 0.27
CA GLY A 190 -2.16 2.15 0.96
C GLY A 190 -0.71 2.14 0.48
N ARG A 191 -0.10 0.95 0.39
CA ARG A 191 1.26 0.76 -0.11
C ARG A 191 1.48 1.38 -1.49
N GLU A 192 0.55 1.16 -2.41
CA GLU A 192 0.65 1.68 -3.79
C GLU A 192 0.10 3.11 -3.95
N HIS A 193 -0.31 3.75 -2.85
CA HIS A 193 -0.88 5.10 -2.82
C HIS A 193 -2.12 5.26 -3.72
N TRP A 194 -2.94 4.21 -3.78
CA TRP A 194 -4.14 4.15 -4.62
C TRP A 194 -5.39 4.70 -3.94
N GLY A 195 -5.35 4.97 -2.64
CA GLY A 195 -6.53 5.44 -1.88
C GLY A 195 -7.21 6.67 -2.50
N GLY A 196 -6.41 7.63 -3.02
CA GLY A 196 -6.92 8.84 -3.67
C GLY A 196 -7.61 8.62 -5.02
N ASN A 197 -7.70 7.38 -5.51
CA ASN A 197 -8.45 7.03 -6.72
C ASN A 197 -9.91 6.61 -6.43
N PHE A 198 -10.34 6.59 -5.16
CA PHE A 198 -11.66 6.09 -4.77
C PHE A 198 -12.45 7.11 -3.94
N CYS A 199 -13.72 7.31 -4.30
CA CYS A 199 -14.68 8.10 -3.55
C CYS A 199 -15.97 7.29 -3.32
N HIS A 200 -16.21 6.93 -2.06
CA HIS A 200 -17.37 6.17 -1.61
C HIS A 200 -18.39 7.11 -0.98
N VAL A 201 -19.46 7.42 -1.70
CA VAL A 201 -20.56 8.27 -1.22
C VAL A 201 -21.53 7.42 -0.39
N VAL A 202 -21.72 7.82 0.86
CA VAL A 202 -22.50 7.07 1.84
C VAL A 202 -23.52 8.00 2.49
N SER A 203 -24.80 7.66 2.36
CA SER A 203 -25.86 8.37 3.09
C SER A 203 -25.88 7.96 4.57
N LYS A 204 -26.35 8.87 5.43
CA LYS A 204 -26.35 8.74 6.90
C LYS A 204 -26.95 7.40 7.35
N HIS A 205 -28.14 7.06 6.87
CA HIS A 205 -28.90 5.89 7.30
C HIS A 205 -28.88 4.71 6.31
N ASP A 206 -28.16 4.80 5.19
CA ASP A 206 -28.06 3.69 4.24
C ASP A 206 -27.41 2.46 4.88
N ILE A 207 -28.11 1.33 4.97
CA ILE A 207 -27.57 0.14 5.63
C ILE A 207 -26.55 -0.61 4.78
N VAL A 208 -26.57 -0.51 3.46
CA VAL A 208 -25.80 -1.38 2.56
C VAL A 208 -24.28 -1.30 2.79
N PRO A 209 -23.67 -0.11 2.97
CA PRO A 209 -22.26 0.01 3.34
C PRO A 209 -21.88 -0.63 4.68
N ARG A 210 -22.86 -0.96 5.53
CA ARG A 210 -22.67 -1.55 6.85
C ARG A 210 -23.03 -3.04 6.93
N MET A 211 -23.73 -3.58 5.93
CA MET A 211 -24.28 -4.94 5.98
C MET A 211 -23.23 -6.03 6.20
N LEU A 212 -22.09 -5.94 5.50
CA LEU A 212 -21.02 -6.94 5.61
C LEU A 212 -20.23 -6.88 6.92
N LEU A 213 -20.62 -6.00 7.85
CA LEU A 213 -20.11 -6.00 9.23
C LEU A 213 -20.85 -7.01 10.11
N ALA A 214 -22.00 -7.52 9.65
CA ALA A 214 -22.72 -8.63 10.25
C ALA A 214 -22.57 -9.93 9.42
N PRO A 215 -22.62 -11.12 10.05
CA PRO A 215 -22.61 -12.39 9.33
C PRO A 215 -23.75 -12.50 8.33
N LEU A 216 -23.52 -13.13 7.17
CA LEU A 216 -24.54 -13.28 6.13
C LEU A 216 -25.79 -14.02 6.64
N GLU A 217 -25.61 -14.99 7.54
CA GLU A 217 -26.71 -15.75 8.15
C GLU A 217 -27.70 -14.86 8.92
N SER A 218 -27.21 -13.81 9.59
CA SER A 218 -28.07 -12.92 10.38
C SER A 218 -28.84 -11.93 9.51
N ILE A 219 -28.30 -11.55 8.35
CA ILE A 219 -28.91 -10.56 7.47
C ILE A 219 -29.71 -11.16 6.29
N ALA A 220 -29.56 -12.46 6.06
CA ALA A 220 -30.15 -13.22 4.96
C ALA A 220 -31.66 -13.00 4.77
N GLN A 221 -32.46 -13.43 5.75
CA GLN A 221 -33.93 -13.38 5.67
C GLN A 221 -34.46 -11.95 5.58
N PRO A 222 -34.00 -11.00 6.41
CA PRO A 222 -34.37 -9.59 6.26
C PRO A 222 -34.05 -9.02 4.88
N LEU A 223 -32.88 -9.32 4.33
CA LEU A 223 -32.47 -8.81 3.03
C LEU A 223 -33.35 -9.35 1.89
N ILE A 224 -33.69 -10.64 1.92
CA ILE A 224 -34.61 -11.25 0.94
C ILE A 224 -35.95 -10.52 0.91
N ALA A 225 -36.47 -10.11 2.06
CA ALA A 225 -37.73 -9.37 2.15
C ALA A 225 -37.62 -7.92 1.62
N ILE A 226 -36.49 -7.25 1.84
CA ILE A 226 -36.30 -5.83 1.45
C ILE A 226 -35.91 -5.69 -0.02
N PHE A 227 -35.21 -6.68 -0.58
CA PHE A 227 -34.59 -6.59 -1.89
C PHE A 227 -35.57 -6.22 -3.04
N PRO A 228 -36.78 -6.80 -3.15
CA PRO A 228 -37.74 -6.41 -4.19
C PRO A 228 -38.13 -4.92 -4.16
N TYR A 229 -38.22 -4.33 -2.96
CA TYR A 229 -38.49 -2.90 -2.80
C TYR A 229 -37.33 -2.05 -3.36
N TRP A 230 -36.07 -2.42 -3.08
CA TRP A 230 -34.91 -1.72 -3.66
C TRP A 230 -34.78 -1.88 -5.18
N GLN A 231 -35.35 -2.95 -5.74
CA GLN A 231 -35.47 -3.12 -7.20
C GLN A 231 -36.63 -2.33 -7.81
N GLY A 232 -37.46 -1.66 -6.99
CA GLY A 232 -38.65 -0.94 -7.45
C GLY A 232 -39.80 -1.85 -7.88
N ILE A 233 -39.81 -3.11 -7.42
CA ILE A 233 -40.86 -4.09 -7.71
C ILE A 233 -42.03 -3.89 -6.75
N ASP A 234 -41.74 -3.78 -5.46
CA ASP A 234 -42.73 -3.66 -4.39
C ASP A 234 -42.79 -2.24 -3.81
N ALA A 235 -43.96 -1.90 -3.24
CA ALA A 235 -44.14 -0.72 -2.42
C ALA A 235 -43.77 -1.04 -0.95
N PRO A 236 -43.30 -0.06 -0.16
CA PRO A 236 -42.94 -0.31 1.23
C PRO A 236 -44.19 -0.60 2.04
N ASP A 237 -44.22 -1.75 2.71
CA ASP A 237 -45.31 -2.17 3.60
C ASP A 237 -44.79 -2.45 5.03
N ALA A 238 -45.68 -2.85 5.92
CA ALA A 238 -45.32 -3.16 7.31
C ALA A 238 -44.34 -4.34 7.42
N PHE A 239 -44.38 -5.28 6.48
CA PHE A 239 -43.49 -6.44 6.48
C PHE A 239 -42.07 -6.04 6.08
N ILE A 240 -41.90 -5.22 5.04
CA ILE A 240 -40.61 -4.67 4.62
C ILE A 240 -40.01 -3.78 5.71
N GLN A 241 -40.84 -3.00 6.41
CA GLN A 241 -40.38 -2.18 7.54
C GLN A 241 -39.86 -3.04 8.71
N ASP A 242 -40.58 -4.11 9.06
CA ASP A 242 -40.16 -5.01 10.14
C ASP A 242 -38.90 -5.81 9.76
N ALA A 243 -38.79 -6.25 8.51
CA ALA A 243 -37.57 -6.82 7.96
C ALA A 243 -36.41 -5.82 8.04
N CYS A 244 -36.61 -4.56 7.65
CA CYS A 244 -35.57 -3.52 7.74
C CYS A 244 -35.16 -3.24 9.19
N ARG A 245 -36.10 -3.22 10.12
CA ARG A 245 -35.81 -3.10 11.56
C ARG A 245 -34.96 -4.27 12.06
N THR A 246 -35.31 -5.48 11.64
CA THR A 246 -34.55 -6.70 11.98
C THR A 246 -33.13 -6.63 11.41
N LEU A 247 -32.99 -6.22 10.14
CA LEU A 247 -31.69 -6.03 9.50
C LEU A 247 -30.82 -5.02 10.26
N LEU A 248 -31.38 -3.87 10.60
CA LEU A 248 -30.70 -2.81 11.36
C LEU A 248 -30.21 -3.31 12.71
N ASN A 249 -31.06 -4.00 13.47
CA ASN A 249 -30.68 -4.56 14.78
C ASN A 249 -29.54 -5.57 14.66
N ASN A 250 -29.60 -6.48 13.68
CA ASN A 250 -28.55 -7.50 13.48
C ASN A 250 -27.20 -6.87 13.10
N VAL A 251 -27.22 -5.80 12.30
CA VAL A 251 -26.03 -5.02 11.97
C VAL A 251 -25.52 -4.25 13.18
N PHE A 252 -26.40 -3.63 13.97
CA PHE A 252 -26.02 -2.89 15.18
C PHE A 252 -25.41 -3.79 16.26
N ASP A 253 -25.96 -4.96 16.48
CA ASP A 253 -25.44 -5.93 17.45
C ASP A 253 -24.04 -6.40 17.05
N SER A 254 -23.78 -6.53 15.75
CA SER A 254 -22.45 -6.88 15.22
C SER A 254 -21.44 -5.73 15.31
N LEU A 255 -21.92 -4.48 15.37
CA LEU A 255 -21.10 -3.27 15.50
C LEU A 255 -20.79 -2.89 16.96
N ARG A 256 -21.64 -3.26 17.92
CA ARG A 256 -21.42 -3.05 19.36
C ARG A 256 -20.31 -3.99 19.82
N GLU A 257 -19.13 -3.44 20.13
CA GLU A 257 -17.92 -4.20 20.48
C GLU A 257 -18.19 -5.39 21.42
N SER A 258 -18.19 -6.61 20.87
CA SER A 258 -18.23 -7.82 21.68
C SER A 258 -16.85 -8.09 22.27
N ASN A 259 -16.70 -7.84 23.58
CA ASN A 259 -15.61 -8.33 24.42
C ASN A 259 -15.66 -9.88 24.56
N GLY A 260 -15.61 -10.62 23.45
CA GLY A 260 -15.51 -12.08 23.44
C GLY A 260 -16.03 -12.79 22.19
N VAL A 261 -15.27 -13.81 21.77
CA VAL A 261 -15.54 -15.01 20.90
C VAL A 261 -16.20 -14.84 19.53
N VAL A 262 -16.96 -13.77 19.23
CA VAL A 262 -17.50 -13.54 17.87
C VAL A 262 -16.35 -13.06 16.97
N LYS A 263 -16.09 -13.79 15.88
CA LYS A 263 -15.15 -13.34 14.84
C LYS A 263 -15.65 -12.00 14.30
N LYS A 264 -14.77 -10.99 14.26
CA LYS A 264 -15.09 -9.72 13.62
C LYS A 264 -15.13 -9.92 12.11
N SER A 265 -16.04 -9.21 11.43
CA SER A 265 -16.05 -9.15 9.97
C SER A 265 -14.66 -8.82 9.42
N PRO A 266 -14.20 -9.51 8.35
CA PRO A 266 -12.91 -9.24 7.75
C PRO A 266 -12.89 -7.91 6.99
N TYR A 267 -14.05 -7.41 6.56
CA TYR A 267 -14.15 -6.26 5.66
C TYR A 267 -13.69 -4.95 6.29
N ARG A 268 -12.93 -4.16 5.53
CA ARG A 268 -12.38 -2.88 5.95
C ARG A 268 -12.55 -1.81 4.86
N PRO A 269 -12.84 -0.56 5.24
CA PRO A 269 -12.94 0.53 4.28
C PRO A 269 -11.55 0.96 3.77
N PHE A 270 -11.47 1.40 2.51
CA PHE A 270 -10.29 2.08 1.96
C PHE A 270 -10.71 3.18 1.00
N GLY A 271 -9.80 4.12 0.72
CA GLY A 271 -10.12 5.29 -0.08
C GLY A 271 -10.94 6.34 0.67
N THR A 272 -11.43 7.34 -0.03
CA THR A 272 -12.15 8.47 0.57
C THR A 272 -13.64 8.15 0.72
N TYR A 273 -14.16 8.16 1.94
CA TYR A 273 -15.59 8.04 2.21
C TYR A 273 -16.22 9.41 2.44
N MET A 274 -17.24 9.73 1.67
CA MET A 274 -18.03 10.96 1.81
C MET A 274 -19.36 10.64 2.48
N PHE A 275 -19.45 10.93 3.78
CA PHE A 275 -20.68 10.77 4.55
C PHE A 275 -21.61 11.96 4.32
N CYS A 276 -22.85 11.68 3.94
CA CYS A 276 -23.86 12.67 3.61
C CYS A 276 -25.02 12.61 4.60
N SER A 277 -25.48 13.77 5.06
CA SER A 277 -26.68 13.91 5.88
C SER A 277 -27.53 15.08 5.39
N SER A 278 -28.70 15.27 6.00
CA SER A 278 -29.50 16.47 5.79
C SER A 278 -28.77 17.75 6.20
N ASN A 279 -27.76 17.70 7.08
CA ASN A 279 -27.01 18.88 7.51
C ASN A 279 -25.86 19.24 6.56
N GLY A 280 -25.37 18.30 5.75
CA GLY A 280 -24.22 18.51 4.86
C GLY A 280 -23.45 17.22 4.62
N ALA A 281 -22.14 17.33 4.37
CA ALA A 281 -21.29 16.17 4.18
C ALA A 281 -19.85 16.43 4.63
N ALA A 282 -19.11 15.35 4.91
CA ALA A 282 -17.68 15.37 5.19
C ALA A 282 -16.98 14.14 4.59
N CYS A 283 -15.76 14.35 4.09
CA CYS A 283 -14.89 13.29 3.57
C CYS A 283 -13.91 12.79 4.64
N ILE A 284 -13.74 11.47 4.71
CA ILE A 284 -12.88 10.80 5.68
C ILE A 284 -12.10 9.70 4.95
N GLU A 285 -10.78 9.63 5.18
CA GLU A 285 -9.89 8.68 4.47
C GLU A 285 -9.31 7.60 5.39
N ASN A 286 -9.15 7.88 6.68
CA ASN A 286 -8.61 6.92 7.64
C ASN A 286 -9.57 5.74 7.81
N SER A 287 -9.11 4.52 7.51
CA SER A 287 -9.93 3.30 7.50
C SER A 287 -10.63 3.03 8.85
N GLU A 288 -9.89 3.10 9.95
CA GLU A 288 -10.45 2.86 11.29
C GLU A 288 -11.53 3.89 11.64
N THR A 289 -11.28 5.15 11.28
CA THR A 289 -12.21 6.24 11.50
C THR A 289 -13.46 6.09 10.66
N VAL A 290 -13.33 5.72 9.38
CA VAL A 290 -14.48 5.41 8.52
C VAL A 290 -15.30 4.27 9.10
N LEU A 291 -14.67 3.21 9.61
CA LEU A 291 -15.37 2.08 10.22
C LEU A 291 -16.18 2.50 11.46
N LYS A 292 -15.62 3.36 12.32
CA LYS A 292 -16.36 3.94 13.46
C LYS A 292 -17.47 4.87 13.00
N MET A 293 -17.23 5.69 11.99
CA MET A 293 -18.23 6.60 11.42
C MET A 293 -19.40 5.87 10.76
N LEU A 294 -19.16 4.70 10.14
CA LEU A 294 -20.23 3.84 9.63
C LEU A 294 -21.22 3.42 10.73
N HIS A 295 -20.75 3.31 11.98
CA HIS A 295 -21.55 3.02 13.17
C HIS A 295 -22.18 4.28 13.78
N TRP A 296 -21.40 5.33 14.01
CA TRP A 296 -21.88 6.53 14.70
C TRP A 296 -22.89 7.32 13.89
N THR A 297 -22.77 7.33 12.55
CA THR A 297 -23.71 8.07 11.68
C THR A 297 -25.13 7.51 11.71
N ILE A 298 -25.28 6.20 11.92
CA ILE A 298 -26.59 5.53 11.92
C ILE A 298 -27.21 5.47 13.32
N GLN A 299 -26.40 5.58 14.38
CA GLN A 299 -26.86 5.73 15.76
C GLN A 299 -27.14 7.20 16.10
N SER A 300 -28.30 7.70 15.67
CA SER A 300 -28.75 9.04 16.04
C SER A 300 -29.41 9.02 17.42
N GLN A 301 -28.91 9.80 18.39
CA GLN A 301 -29.54 9.89 19.72
C GLN A 301 -30.89 10.63 19.69
N GLU A 302 -31.13 11.45 18.66
CA GLU A 302 -32.33 12.31 18.54
C GLU A 302 -33.43 11.71 17.65
N THR A 303 -33.11 10.70 16.84
CA THR A 303 -34.03 10.15 15.83
C THR A 303 -34.63 8.85 16.33
N SER A 304 -35.95 8.68 16.18
CA SER A 304 -36.61 7.43 16.58
C SER A 304 -36.17 6.26 15.68
N LEU A 305 -36.18 5.03 16.21
CA LEU A 305 -35.82 3.84 15.43
C LEU A 305 -36.71 3.69 14.17
N ASP A 306 -37.99 4.07 14.26
CA ASP A 306 -38.92 3.97 13.13
C ASP A 306 -38.58 4.96 12.02
N GLU A 307 -38.16 6.18 12.35
CA GLU A 307 -37.65 7.14 11.36
C GLU A 307 -36.35 6.63 10.72
N ILE A 308 -35.42 6.07 11.50
CA ILE A 308 -34.18 5.47 10.97
C ILE A 308 -34.51 4.33 10.01
N VAL A 309 -35.50 3.48 10.32
CA VAL A 309 -35.96 2.39 9.44
C VAL A 309 -36.50 2.94 8.11
N GLN A 310 -37.31 4.00 8.13
CA GLN A 310 -37.82 4.63 6.91
C GLN A 310 -36.70 5.25 6.08
N ASP A 311 -35.82 6.03 6.72
CA ASP A 311 -34.71 6.69 6.07
C ASP A 311 -33.73 5.65 5.49
N CYS A 312 -33.49 4.55 6.20
CA CYS A 312 -32.68 3.43 5.73
C CYS A 312 -33.19 2.85 4.41
N LEU A 313 -34.50 2.59 4.31
CA LEU A 313 -35.13 2.09 3.09
C LEU A 313 -35.03 3.11 1.94
N LEU A 314 -35.26 4.39 2.22
CA LEU A 314 -35.34 5.44 1.20
C LEU A 314 -33.98 5.92 0.72
N GLU A 315 -33.03 6.13 1.62
CA GLU A 315 -31.73 6.75 1.32
C GLU A 315 -30.90 5.88 0.38
N HIS A 316 -30.99 4.55 0.49
CA HIS A 316 -30.24 3.63 -0.37
C HIS A 316 -30.56 3.82 -1.87
N ILE A 317 -31.81 4.12 -2.22
CA ILE A 317 -32.27 4.29 -3.61
C ILE A 317 -32.40 5.77 -4.03
N ARG A 318 -32.18 6.74 -3.12
CA ARG A 318 -32.42 8.18 -3.37
C ARG A 318 -31.19 9.07 -3.20
N TYR A 319 -29.99 8.58 -3.51
CA TYR A 319 -28.76 9.36 -3.48
C TYR A 319 -28.84 10.70 -4.22
N GLY A 320 -29.56 10.78 -5.35
CA GLY A 320 -29.78 12.06 -6.05
C GLY A 320 -30.51 13.11 -5.21
N SER A 321 -31.46 12.70 -4.35
CA SER A 321 -32.14 13.60 -3.40
C SER A 321 -31.19 14.02 -2.27
N VAL A 322 -30.42 13.08 -1.73
CA VAL A 322 -29.41 13.32 -0.69
C VAL A 322 -28.38 14.35 -1.17
N LEU A 323 -27.78 14.13 -2.34
CA LEU A 323 -26.78 15.04 -2.92
C LEU A 323 -27.35 16.46 -3.14
N LYS A 324 -28.62 16.57 -3.56
CA LYS A 324 -29.29 17.87 -3.73
C LYS A 324 -29.44 18.61 -2.41
N ILE A 325 -29.83 17.91 -1.34
CA ILE A 325 -29.97 18.50 0.01
C ILE A 325 -28.60 18.95 0.52
N VAL A 326 -27.58 18.10 0.42
CA VAL A 326 -26.20 18.42 0.81
C VAL A 326 -25.71 19.67 0.09
N MET A 327 -25.87 19.73 -1.24
CA MET A 327 -25.46 20.89 -2.03
C MET A 327 -26.15 22.19 -1.59
N GLN A 328 -27.44 22.13 -1.28
CA GLN A 328 -28.18 23.30 -0.78
C GLN A 328 -27.69 23.77 0.58
N ASN A 329 -27.36 22.84 1.47
CA ASN A 329 -26.94 23.16 2.83
C ASN A 329 -25.46 23.55 2.94
N SER A 330 -24.60 23.05 2.05
CA SER A 330 -23.22 23.54 1.89
C SER A 330 -23.16 25.03 1.53
N ILE A 331 -24.18 25.57 0.85
CA ILE A 331 -24.23 27.00 0.47
C ILE A 331 -24.72 27.89 1.63
N ARG A 332 -25.47 27.35 2.60
CA ARG A 332 -26.17 28.16 3.61
C ARG A 332 -25.28 28.73 4.72
N GLY A 333 -24.04 28.25 4.87
CA GLY A 333 -23.13 28.66 5.95
C GLY A 333 -23.64 28.22 7.33
N ARG A 334 -22.87 27.40 8.05
CA ARG A 334 -23.27 26.93 9.38
C ARG A 334 -22.96 27.98 10.46
N LYS A 335 -23.92 28.23 11.34
CA LYS A 335 -23.68 28.93 12.61
C LYS A 335 -23.42 27.88 13.68
N LEU A 336 -22.17 27.77 14.12
CA LEU A 336 -21.81 26.87 15.21
C LEU A 336 -22.52 27.33 16.50
N VAL A 337 -23.28 26.42 17.13
CA VAL A 337 -24.11 26.73 18.31
C VAL A 337 -23.28 26.80 19.60
N ASN A 338 -22.02 26.33 19.60
CA ASN A 338 -21.17 26.30 20.79
C ASN A 338 -19.72 26.74 20.50
N PHE A 339 -19.30 27.87 21.07
CA PHE A 339 -17.95 28.46 20.92
C PHE A 339 -16.93 27.94 21.96
N ASN A 340 -17.27 26.94 22.76
CA ASN A 340 -16.42 26.48 23.88
C ASN A 340 -15.25 25.56 23.47
N SER A 341 -14.84 25.50 22.19
CA SER A 341 -13.70 24.68 21.78
C SER A 341 -12.38 25.36 22.12
N GLU A 342 -11.44 24.63 22.72
CA GLU A 342 -10.14 25.17 23.15
C GLU A 342 -9.15 25.37 21.97
N SER A 343 -9.45 24.81 20.78
CA SER A 343 -8.58 24.92 19.60
C SER A 343 -9.34 24.94 18.26
N SER A 344 -8.74 25.55 17.24
CA SER A 344 -9.26 25.53 15.86
C SER A 344 -9.40 24.12 15.28
N TYR A 345 -8.55 23.19 15.72
CA TYR A 345 -8.61 21.78 15.36
C TYR A 345 -9.90 21.12 15.85
N GLU A 346 -10.22 21.30 17.13
CA GLU A 346 -11.45 20.78 17.74
C GLU A 346 -12.72 21.37 17.11
N MET A 347 -12.69 22.66 16.78
CA MET A 347 -13.78 23.31 16.07
C MET A 347 -14.06 22.66 14.72
N ARG A 348 -13.01 22.31 13.95
CA ARG A 348 -13.15 21.64 12.64
C ARG A 348 -13.68 20.22 12.74
N ILE A 349 -13.31 19.47 13.80
CA ILE A 349 -13.91 18.16 14.07
C ILE A 349 -15.39 18.31 14.38
N SER A 350 -15.74 19.28 15.23
CA SER A 350 -17.13 19.53 15.63
C SER A 350 -18.01 19.89 14.42
N LEU A 351 -17.51 20.76 13.53
CA LEU A 351 -18.20 21.13 12.29
C LEU A 351 -18.45 19.93 11.37
N GLN A 352 -17.46 19.05 11.22
CA GLN A 352 -17.61 17.84 10.40
C GLN A 352 -18.59 16.85 11.00
N LEU A 353 -18.57 16.65 12.32
CA LEU A 353 -19.54 15.78 13.00
C LEU A 353 -20.97 16.30 12.85
N GLU A 354 -21.15 17.61 13.02
CA GLU A 354 -22.44 18.26 12.77
C GLU A 354 -22.88 18.08 11.30
N ALA A 355 -21.95 18.18 10.35
CA ALA A 355 -22.22 17.99 8.93
C ALA A 355 -22.69 16.60 8.56
N VAL A 356 -22.14 15.57 9.20
CA VAL A 356 -22.55 14.17 8.98
C VAL A 356 -23.71 13.76 9.91
N GLY A 357 -24.19 14.68 10.75
CA GLY A 357 -25.36 14.49 11.60
C GLY A 357 -25.09 13.67 12.85
N VAL A 358 -23.86 13.72 13.37
CA VAL A 358 -23.43 13.09 14.64
C VAL A 358 -23.26 14.20 15.69
N GLN A 359 -24.01 14.10 16.78
CA GLN A 359 -23.93 15.02 17.91
C GLN A 359 -23.71 14.22 19.20
N ASP A 360 -22.48 13.75 19.41
CA ASP A 360 -22.09 12.96 20.57
C ASP A 360 -20.69 13.38 21.04
N ASP A 361 -20.59 13.81 22.30
CA ASP A 361 -19.34 14.29 22.89
C ASP A 361 -18.31 13.16 23.06
N HIS A 362 -18.73 11.91 23.27
CA HIS A 362 -17.83 10.76 23.34
C HIS A 362 -17.19 10.50 21.97
N VAL A 363 -18.00 10.51 20.91
CA VAL A 363 -17.53 10.36 19.52
C VAL A 363 -16.54 11.46 19.17
N LYS A 364 -16.84 12.71 19.57
CA LYS A 364 -15.94 13.85 19.38
C LYS A 364 -14.60 13.64 20.09
N LEU A 365 -14.62 13.19 21.35
CA LEU A 365 -13.41 12.93 22.12
C LEU A 365 -12.55 11.81 21.50
N ASP A 366 -13.18 10.73 21.06
CA ASP A 366 -12.50 9.61 20.41
C ASP A 366 -11.83 10.04 19.10
N LEU A 367 -12.53 10.84 18.27
CA LEU A 367 -11.97 11.40 17.04
C LEU A 367 -10.81 12.37 17.32
N LEU A 368 -10.91 13.19 18.36
CA LEU A 368 -9.82 14.06 18.80
C LEU A 368 -8.58 13.24 19.17
N ASN A 369 -8.75 12.14 19.90
CA ASN A 369 -7.65 11.26 20.31
C ASN A 369 -7.02 10.52 19.11
N LEU A 370 -7.83 10.00 18.19
CA LEU A 370 -7.36 9.38 16.96
C LEU A 370 -6.54 10.37 16.13
N GLY A 371 -7.09 11.56 15.86
CA GLY A 371 -6.38 12.53 15.04
C GLY A 371 -5.17 13.16 15.74
N ARG A 372 -5.11 13.22 17.08
CA ARG A 372 -3.88 13.58 17.82
C ARG A 372 -2.78 12.54 17.60
N THR A 373 -3.14 11.25 17.60
CA THR A 373 -2.22 10.15 17.31
C THR A 373 -1.69 10.22 15.87
N GLU A 374 -2.57 10.44 14.89
CA GLU A 374 -2.14 10.64 13.48
C GLU A 374 -1.23 11.86 13.31
N ASN A 375 -1.57 12.98 13.95
CA ASN A 375 -0.74 14.19 13.92
C ASN A 375 0.64 13.95 14.53
N LYS A 376 0.70 13.17 15.63
CA LYS A 376 1.97 12.76 16.23
C LYS A 376 2.80 11.92 15.25
N HIS A 377 2.21 10.90 14.64
CA HIS A 377 2.89 10.09 13.63
C HIS A 377 3.42 10.92 12.45
N SER A 378 2.60 11.84 11.92
CA SER A 378 2.98 12.75 10.84
C SER A 378 4.14 13.68 11.23
N ALA A 379 4.10 14.22 12.45
CA ALA A 379 5.18 15.04 12.99
C ALA A 379 6.48 14.23 13.16
N ASP A 380 6.37 13.00 13.66
CA ASP A 380 7.51 12.09 13.84
C ASP A 380 8.14 11.71 12.49
N VAL A 381 7.34 11.37 11.48
CA VAL A 381 7.82 11.11 10.10
C VAL A 381 8.49 12.35 9.49
N SER A 382 7.93 13.54 9.72
CA SER A 382 8.51 14.81 9.25
C SER A 382 9.84 15.11 9.93
N ASN A 383 9.92 14.90 11.24
CA ASN A 383 11.16 15.03 12.00
C ASN A 383 12.22 14.03 11.53
N LEU A 384 11.84 12.77 11.31
CA LEU A 384 12.73 11.76 10.74
C LEU A 384 13.20 12.17 9.34
N ALA A 385 12.34 12.74 8.50
CA ALA A 385 12.72 13.22 7.18
C ALA A 385 13.77 14.34 7.24
N ILE A 386 13.63 15.26 8.19
CA ILE A 386 14.62 16.31 8.45
C ILE A 386 15.92 15.69 8.98
N LYS A 387 15.86 14.76 9.94
CA LYS A 387 17.04 14.04 10.45
C LYS A 387 17.76 13.30 9.32
N LEU A 388 17.04 12.57 8.46
CA LEU A 388 17.58 11.88 7.30
C LEU A 388 18.32 12.85 6.38
N SER A 389 17.74 14.02 6.10
CA SER A 389 18.39 15.04 5.26
C SER A 389 19.72 15.52 5.84
N LYS A 390 19.82 15.67 7.18
CA LYS A 390 21.08 16.02 7.86
C LYS A 390 22.09 14.87 7.81
N LYS A 391 21.63 13.63 7.97
CA LYS A 391 22.47 12.42 7.90
C LYS A 391 22.97 12.13 6.48
N ASN A 392 22.29 12.61 5.45
CA ASN A 392 22.79 12.53 4.08
C ASN A 392 24.14 13.22 3.88
N CYS A 393 24.44 14.30 4.61
CA CYS A 393 25.78 14.90 4.57
C CYS A 393 26.84 13.91 5.06
N THR A 394 26.60 13.24 6.19
CA THR A 394 27.48 12.18 6.72
C THR A 394 27.65 11.02 5.74
N ARG A 395 26.58 10.67 5.02
CA ARG A 395 26.61 9.64 3.97
C ARG A 395 27.51 10.06 2.81
N VAL A 396 27.37 11.28 2.30
CA VAL A 396 28.22 11.83 1.24
C VAL A 396 29.69 11.87 1.65
N GLU A 397 29.99 12.19 2.92
CA GLU A 397 31.36 12.13 3.43
C GLU A 397 31.95 10.70 3.41
N LEU A 398 31.13 9.66 3.61
CA LEU A 398 31.56 8.26 3.45
C LEU A 398 31.72 7.86 1.98
N GLU A 399 30.88 8.37 1.08
CA GLU A 399 31.08 8.20 -0.37
C GLU A 399 32.40 8.82 -0.82
N TRP A 400 32.72 10.02 -0.32
CA TRP A 400 34.00 10.65 -0.59
C TRP A 400 35.18 9.87 0.01
N TYR A 401 35.03 9.33 1.23
CA TYR A 401 36.02 8.41 1.79
C TYR A 401 36.27 7.22 0.86
N LYS A 402 35.20 6.61 0.31
CA LYS A 402 35.31 5.51 -0.65
C LYS A 402 36.09 5.92 -1.89
N GLU A 403 35.74 7.05 -2.50
CA GLU A 403 36.46 7.57 -3.69
C GLU A 403 37.94 7.85 -3.41
N CYS A 404 38.28 8.32 -2.21
CA CYS A 404 39.68 8.54 -1.83
C CYS A 404 40.44 7.22 -1.74
N CYS A 405 39.89 6.22 -1.06
CA CYS A 405 40.53 4.91 -0.91
C CYS A 405 40.71 4.18 -2.25
N GLU A 406 39.82 4.42 -3.22
CA GLU A 406 39.95 3.88 -4.58
C GLU A 406 41.08 4.57 -5.37
N LYS A 407 41.33 5.86 -5.16
CA LYS A 407 42.42 6.61 -5.81
C LYS A 407 43.79 6.29 -5.21
N ASP A 408 43.84 6.01 -3.92
CA ASP A 408 45.09 5.77 -3.19
C ASP A 408 45.66 4.35 -3.44
N ASP A 409 44.96 3.50 -4.21
CA ASP A 409 45.30 2.10 -4.54
C ASP A 409 45.56 1.20 -3.31
N ILE A 410 44.93 1.53 -2.17
CA ILE A 410 45.09 0.84 -0.88
C ILE A 410 44.02 -0.25 -0.71
N GLY A 411 43.74 -1.02 -1.78
CA GLY A 411 42.80 -2.14 -1.73
C GLY A 411 41.32 -1.76 -1.58
N GLY A 412 40.99 -0.47 -1.68
CA GLY A 412 39.63 0.06 -1.57
C GLY A 412 39.20 0.37 -0.14
N TYR A 413 38.00 0.93 -0.01
CA TYR A 413 37.52 1.49 1.25
C TYR A 413 37.26 0.45 2.35
N TYR A 414 36.88 -0.79 1.97
CA TYR A 414 36.72 -1.90 2.91
C TYR A 414 38.06 -2.24 3.60
N ASP A 415 39.09 -2.51 2.80
CA ASP A 415 40.41 -2.89 3.29
C ASP A 415 41.11 -1.74 4.04
N SER A 416 41.01 -0.50 3.53
CA SER A 416 41.52 0.70 4.23
C SER A 416 40.89 0.82 5.62
N PHE A 417 39.57 0.70 5.70
CA PHE A 417 38.83 0.78 6.96
C PHE A 417 39.15 -0.38 7.90
N LYS A 418 39.32 -1.60 7.38
CA LYS A 418 39.70 -2.75 8.21
C LYS A 418 41.05 -2.53 8.88
N ASN A 419 42.00 -1.93 8.17
CA ASN A 419 43.35 -1.65 8.68
C ASN A 419 43.41 -0.45 9.63
N GLN A 420 42.63 0.63 9.41
CA GLN A 420 42.73 1.94 10.11
C GLN A 420 44.17 2.45 10.25
N ASN A 421 44.83 2.67 9.12
CA ASN A 421 46.19 3.20 9.10
C ASN A 421 46.21 4.73 9.02
N ASP A 422 45.11 5.35 8.58
CA ASP A 422 44.98 6.79 8.40
C ASP A 422 43.93 7.37 9.37
N LYS A 423 44.12 8.64 9.76
CA LYS A 423 43.10 9.43 10.47
C LYS A 423 41.76 9.43 9.72
N ARG A 424 41.79 9.43 8.39
CA ARG A 424 40.58 9.33 7.55
C ARG A 424 39.74 8.09 7.87
N ASP A 425 40.38 6.96 8.17
CA ASP A 425 39.70 5.71 8.52
C ASP A 425 38.99 5.81 9.89
N ILE A 426 39.63 6.49 10.85
CA ILE A 426 39.05 6.75 12.18
C ILE A 426 37.83 7.66 12.05
N ASP A 427 37.94 8.71 11.25
CA ASP A 427 36.83 9.64 11.01
C ASP A 427 35.67 8.93 10.27
N ALA A 428 35.97 8.04 9.32
CA ALA A 428 34.98 7.18 8.67
C ALA A 428 34.25 6.28 9.68
N ASN A 429 34.94 5.76 10.70
CA ASN A 429 34.29 4.96 11.74
C ASN A 429 33.32 5.80 12.59
N GLY A 430 33.67 7.06 12.88
CA GLY A 430 32.75 8.00 13.53
C GLY A 430 31.49 8.26 12.69
N ARG A 431 31.63 8.37 11.37
CA ARG A 431 30.50 8.53 10.43
C ARG A 431 29.62 7.29 10.37
N ARG A 432 30.23 6.09 10.29
CA ARG A 432 29.54 4.79 10.36
C ARG A 432 28.64 4.70 11.58
N LEU A 433 29.17 4.99 12.77
CA LEU A 433 28.41 4.96 14.02
C LEU A 433 27.23 5.96 14.01
N LYS A 434 27.47 7.21 13.60
CA LYS A 434 26.42 8.24 13.50
C LYS A 434 25.28 7.87 12.55
N LEU A 435 25.58 7.14 11.48
CA LEU A 435 24.55 6.64 10.56
C LEU A 435 23.83 5.42 11.16
N GLY A 436 24.57 4.51 11.80
CA GLY A 436 24.02 3.36 12.52
C GLY A 436 23.00 3.77 13.57
N GLU A 437 23.37 4.70 14.46
CA GLU A 437 22.50 5.23 15.51
C GLU A 437 21.17 5.77 14.96
N PHE A 438 21.20 6.47 13.82
CA PHE A 438 19.98 7.02 13.21
C PHE A 438 19.06 5.91 12.71
N TRP A 439 19.61 4.87 12.07
CA TRP A 439 18.81 3.76 11.57
C TRP A 439 18.31 2.85 12.69
N ASP A 440 19.11 2.66 13.75
CA ASP A 440 18.68 1.91 14.94
C ASP A 440 17.51 2.65 15.63
N GLU A 441 17.59 3.98 15.84
CA GLU A 441 16.50 4.80 16.39
C GLU A 441 15.23 4.71 15.52
N LEU A 442 15.37 4.83 14.20
CA LEU A 442 14.25 4.76 13.27
C LEU A 442 13.55 3.40 13.30
N ILE A 443 14.31 2.32 13.38
CA ILE A 443 13.76 0.96 13.43
C ILE A 443 13.08 0.70 14.76
N GLU A 444 13.64 1.17 15.87
CA GLU A 444 12.99 1.09 17.19
C GLU A 444 11.65 1.84 17.21
N MET A 445 11.58 3.04 16.61
CA MET A 445 10.32 3.79 16.46
C MET A 445 9.30 3.02 15.61
N TRP A 446 9.75 2.32 14.56
CA TRP A 446 8.87 1.49 13.74
C TRP A 446 8.35 0.26 14.51
N GLU A 447 9.24 -0.47 15.19
CA GLU A 447 8.88 -1.67 15.96
C GLU A 447 7.98 -1.39 17.16
N SER A 448 8.09 -0.19 17.74
CA SER A 448 7.23 0.28 18.83
C SER A 448 5.89 0.86 18.37
N HIS A 449 5.55 0.75 17.08
CA HIS A 449 4.34 1.32 16.47
C HIS A 449 4.21 2.85 16.66
N ALA A 450 5.33 3.56 16.79
CA ALA A 450 5.35 5.02 16.88
C ALA A 450 5.29 5.69 15.49
N LEU A 451 5.33 4.92 14.41
CA LEU A 451 5.25 5.38 13.02
C LEU A 451 3.99 4.84 12.31
N PRO A 452 3.56 5.47 11.21
CA PRO A 452 2.44 4.98 10.40
C PRO A 452 2.61 3.51 9.96
N SER A 453 1.50 2.78 9.84
CA SER A 453 1.50 1.35 9.46
C SER A 453 2.11 1.09 8.08
N ASP A 454 1.96 2.04 7.15
CA ASP A 454 2.48 1.98 5.79
C ASP A 454 3.97 2.38 5.69
N PHE A 455 4.60 2.85 6.78
CA PHE A 455 5.92 3.46 6.77
C PHE A 455 7.00 2.61 6.05
N ARG A 456 7.01 1.30 6.32
CA ARG A 456 7.97 0.34 5.71
C ARG A 456 7.83 0.20 4.19
N THR A 457 6.69 0.60 3.63
CA THR A 457 6.39 0.49 2.21
C THR A 457 6.73 1.77 1.43
N GLN A 458 6.97 2.88 2.13
CA GLN A 458 7.25 4.16 1.51
C GLN A 458 8.60 4.13 0.78
N ASN A 459 8.58 4.40 -0.53
CA ASN A 459 9.74 4.36 -1.42
C ASN A 459 10.95 5.15 -0.89
N LYS A 460 10.70 6.30 -0.24
CA LYS A 460 11.74 7.14 0.34
C LYS A 460 12.59 6.39 1.36
N TRP A 461 11.96 5.70 2.30
CA TRP A 461 12.63 4.99 3.40
C TRP A 461 13.31 3.72 2.93
N VAL A 462 12.63 2.94 2.09
CA VAL A 462 13.21 1.72 1.50
C VAL A 462 14.46 2.04 0.68
N ASN A 463 14.40 3.04 -0.21
CA ASN A 463 15.53 3.40 -1.06
C ASN A 463 16.69 4.01 -0.24
N ALA A 464 16.39 4.86 0.75
CA ALA A 464 17.40 5.43 1.62
C ALA A 464 18.08 4.35 2.48
N GLY A 465 17.31 3.40 3.01
CA GLY A 465 17.81 2.26 3.79
C GLY A 465 18.69 1.35 2.97
N MET A 466 18.30 1.07 1.72
CA MET A 466 19.11 0.31 0.78
C MET A 466 20.45 0.97 0.47
N THR A 467 20.42 2.27 0.15
CA THR A 467 21.65 3.03 -0.12
C THR A 467 22.58 3.06 1.09
N TYR A 468 22.01 3.18 2.30
CA TYR A 468 22.76 3.07 3.54
C TYR A 468 23.40 1.69 3.71
N ARG A 469 22.61 0.62 3.52
CA ARG A 469 23.07 -0.77 3.66
C ARG A 469 24.24 -1.06 2.72
N GLU A 470 24.09 -0.72 1.45
CA GLU A 470 25.11 -0.91 0.41
C GLU A 470 26.42 -0.18 0.72
N LEU A 471 26.36 1.02 1.30
CA LEU A 471 27.55 1.81 1.62
C LEU A 471 28.20 1.40 2.95
N VAL A 472 27.39 1.15 3.98
CA VAL A 472 27.85 1.09 5.38
C VAL A 472 28.00 -0.33 5.92
N GLU A 473 27.19 -1.29 5.47
CA GLU A 473 27.30 -2.68 5.93
C GLU A 473 28.70 -3.28 5.66
N PRO A 474 29.37 -3.01 4.51
CA PRO A 474 30.77 -3.38 4.32
C PRO A 474 31.71 -2.87 5.43
N LEU A 475 31.49 -1.66 5.95
CA LEU A 475 32.29 -1.10 7.05
C LEU A 475 31.97 -1.75 8.40
N ASP A 476 30.71 -2.13 8.63
CA ASP A 476 30.31 -2.93 9.80
C ASP A 476 30.97 -4.33 9.77
N ILE A 477 31.03 -4.95 8.60
CA ILE A 477 31.72 -6.23 8.37
C ILE A 477 33.22 -6.07 8.63
N ALA A 478 33.86 -5.04 8.06
CA ALA A 478 35.27 -4.76 8.26
C ALA A 478 35.59 -4.55 9.76
N TYR A 479 34.74 -3.80 10.46
CA TYR A 479 34.86 -3.59 11.91
C TYR A 479 34.75 -4.91 12.68
N TYR A 480 33.76 -5.75 12.36
CA TYR A 480 33.52 -7.04 13.02
C TYR A 480 34.72 -7.98 12.89
N TYR A 481 35.21 -8.21 11.66
CA TYR A 481 36.34 -9.12 11.42
C TYR A 481 37.66 -8.55 11.95
N ARG A 482 37.83 -7.22 11.98
CA ARG A 482 38.96 -6.59 12.67
C ARG A 482 38.91 -6.85 14.17
N LYS A 483 37.78 -6.58 14.82
CA LYS A 483 37.64 -6.70 16.28
C LYS A 483 37.72 -8.14 16.78
N SER A 484 37.21 -9.08 15.99
CA SER A 484 37.28 -10.50 16.28
C SER A 484 38.61 -11.15 15.90
N GLU A 485 39.58 -10.40 15.34
CA GLU A 485 40.81 -10.96 14.76
C GLU A 485 40.54 -12.06 13.71
N GLY A 486 39.44 -11.94 12.97
CA GLY A 486 38.99 -12.96 12.03
C GLY A 486 38.31 -14.18 12.67
N LYS A 487 38.07 -14.18 13.99
CA LYS A 487 37.47 -15.29 14.73
C LYS A 487 35.97 -15.05 14.93
N GLY A 488 35.16 -15.59 14.04
CA GLY A 488 33.70 -15.51 14.15
C GLY A 488 33.04 -15.80 12.82
N ASN A 489 31.75 -15.49 12.72
CA ASN A 489 30.99 -15.48 11.48
C ASN A 489 29.97 -14.33 11.54
N TYR A 490 30.13 -13.35 10.66
CA TYR A 490 29.30 -12.16 10.67
C TYR A 490 27.82 -12.47 10.39
N LEU A 491 27.55 -13.41 9.49
CA LEU A 491 26.20 -13.73 9.03
C LEU A 491 25.35 -14.40 10.13
N SER A 492 25.94 -15.26 10.95
CA SER A 492 25.26 -15.92 12.07
C SER A 492 25.15 -14.99 13.29
N ASP A 493 26.27 -14.44 13.74
CA ASP A 493 26.37 -13.89 15.11
C ASP A 493 26.70 -12.39 15.15
N GLY A 494 27.15 -11.81 14.03
CA GLY A 494 27.70 -10.45 14.00
C GLY A 494 26.81 -9.39 13.35
N ARG A 495 25.82 -9.81 12.56
CA ARG A 495 25.06 -8.92 11.68
C ARG A 495 24.05 -8.06 12.47
N PRO A 496 24.20 -6.73 12.49
CA PRO A 496 23.27 -5.82 13.16
C PRO A 496 21.83 -5.99 12.69
N HIS A 497 20.88 -5.89 13.63
CA HIS A 497 19.44 -6.04 13.38
C HIS A 497 18.95 -5.12 12.25
N ARG A 498 19.41 -3.86 12.23
CA ARG A 498 19.04 -2.87 11.21
C ARG A 498 19.22 -3.35 9.76
N HIS A 499 20.31 -4.06 9.45
CA HIS A 499 20.57 -4.48 8.07
C HIS A 499 19.64 -5.62 7.65
N LYS A 500 19.25 -6.48 8.60
CA LYS A 500 18.27 -7.54 8.38
C LYS A 500 16.89 -6.95 8.10
N VAL A 501 16.46 -5.98 8.91
CA VAL A 501 15.18 -5.28 8.73
C VAL A 501 15.12 -4.54 7.39
N LEU A 502 16.15 -3.76 7.07
CA LEU A 502 16.19 -2.99 5.81
C LEU A 502 16.27 -3.89 4.57
N GLN A 503 16.99 -5.01 4.63
CA GLN A 503 16.98 -6.01 3.56
C GLN A 503 15.58 -6.58 3.36
N LYS A 504 14.89 -6.96 4.44
CA LYS A 504 13.52 -7.48 4.38
C LYS A 504 12.56 -6.48 3.75
N TRP A 505 12.64 -5.19 4.11
CA TRP A 505 11.80 -4.15 3.50
C TRP A 505 11.97 -4.06 1.98
N MET A 506 13.19 -4.25 1.48
CA MET A 506 13.47 -4.27 0.03
C MET A 506 12.99 -5.55 -0.63
N GLU A 507 13.23 -6.71 -0.02
CA GLU A 507 12.79 -8.00 -0.55
C GLU A 507 11.26 -8.06 -0.67
N ASP A 508 10.54 -7.57 0.33
CA ASP A 508 9.07 -7.50 0.31
C ASP A 508 8.58 -6.57 -0.81
N LYS A 509 9.30 -5.47 -1.07
CA LYS A 509 9.02 -4.58 -2.20
C LYS A 509 9.31 -5.25 -3.55
N ASP A 510 10.42 -5.96 -3.68
CA ASP A 510 10.79 -6.61 -4.94
C ASP A 510 9.85 -7.77 -5.27
N LYS A 511 9.35 -8.54 -4.29
CA LYS A 511 8.32 -9.57 -4.50
C LYS A 511 7.05 -9.01 -5.16
N THR A 512 6.66 -7.78 -4.85
CA THR A 512 5.51 -7.12 -5.51
C THR A 512 5.80 -6.75 -6.98
N ARG A 513 7.09 -6.65 -7.34
CA ARG A 513 7.59 -6.25 -8.66
C ARG A 513 8.12 -7.39 -9.52
N GLU A 514 8.28 -8.62 -9.01
CA GLU A 514 8.84 -9.77 -9.74
C GLU A 514 8.07 -10.17 -11.02
N ALA A 515 6.91 -9.57 -11.30
CA ALA A 515 6.26 -9.62 -12.62
C ALA A 515 6.99 -8.81 -13.71
N GLU A 516 7.97 -7.96 -13.34
CA GLU A 516 8.83 -7.22 -14.25
C GLU A 516 10.11 -8.03 -14.50
N GLY A 517 10.26 -8.56 -15.71
CA GLY A 517 11.49 -9.22 -16.12
C GLY A 517 12.71 -8.34 -15.80
N ARG A 518 13.72 -8.92 -15.15
CA ARG A 518 14.94 -8.20 -14.77
C ARG A 518 15.60 -7.61 -16.02
N VAL A 519 15.63 -6.28 -16.13
CA VAL A 519 16.39 -5.61 -17.19
C VAL A 519 17.88 -5.83 -16.90
N ALA A 520 18.58 -6.49 -17.82
CA ALA A 520 20.02 -6.69 -17.71
C ALA A 520 20.74 -5.34 -17.56
N ARG A 521 21.55 -5.19 -16.50
CA ARG A 521 22.32 -3.96 -16.25
C ARG A 521 23.31 -3.73 -17.39
N THR A 522 23.40 -2.50 -17.89
CA THR A 522 24.38 -2.11 -18.92
C THR A 522 25.69 -1.56 -18.34
N LYS A 523 25.69 -1.07 -17.09
CA LYS A 523 26.86 -0.49 -16.40
C LYS A 523 27.14 -1.21 -15.09
N LEU A 524 28.42 -1.30 -14.72
CA LEU A 524 28.86 -1.79 -13.41
C LEU A 524 28.33 -0.88 -12.29
N PRO A 525 27.90 -1.44 -11.15
CA PRO A 525 27.32 -0.67 -10.07
C PRO A 525 28.40 0.04 -9.24
N PHE A 526 28.05 1.21 -8.74
CA PHE A 526 28.92 2.02 -7.86
C PHE A 526 29.14 1.36 -6.48
N LEU A 527 28.14 0.63 -5.99
CA LEU A 527 28.16 -0.19 -4.77
C LEU A 527 27.67 -1.61 -5.10
N ILE A 528 28.13 -2.60 -4.34
CA ILE A 528 27.70 -3.98 -4.53
C ILE A 528 26.27 -4.13 -3.96
N PRO A 529 25.26 -4.54 -4.75
CA PRO A 529 23.89 -4.71 -4.27
C PRO A 529 23.77 -5.74 -3.14
N ASP A 530 24.60 -6.78 -3.19
CA ASP A 530 24.82 -7.68 -2.06
C ASP A 530 25.81 -7.04 -1.07
N SER A 531 25.27 -6.32 -0.10
CA SER A 531 26.03 -5.66 0.96
C SER A 531 26.77 -6.63 1.89
N CYS A 532 26.42 -7.93 1.89
CA CYS A 532 27.09 -8.98 2.66
C CYS A 532 28.28 -9.61 1.92
N PHE A 533 28.57 -9.18 0.68
CA PHE A 533 29.68 -9.70 -0.14
C PHE A 533 30.99 -9.88 0.63
N TRP A 534 31.40 -8.86 1.38
CA TRP A 534 32.67 -8.91 2.13
C TRP A 534 32.67 -9.91 3.29
N ALA A 535 31.51 -10.25 3.87
CA ALA A 535 31.43 -11.31 4.87
C ALA A 535 31.70 -12.68 4.21
N HIS A 536 31.18 -12.90 3.00
CA HIS A 536 31.49 -14.11 2.23
C HIS A 536 32.98 -14.21 1.88
N VAL A 537 33.63 -13.09 1.53
CA VAL A 537 35.09 -13.06 1.27
C VAL A 537 35.89 -13.47 2.52
N GLU A 538 35.53 -12.97 3.70
CA GLU A 538 36.24 -13.30 4.95
C GLU A 538 36.07 -14.77 5.35
N GLU A 539 34.86 -15.34 5.19
CA GLU A 539 34.65 -16.77 5.42
C GLU A 539 35.41 -17.63 4.39
N ALA A 540 35.48 -17.20 3.13
CA ALA A 540 36.27 -17.89 2.11
C ALA A 540 37.79 -17.84 2.40
N LEU A 541 38.30 -16.71 2.87
CA LEU A 541 39.69 -16.58 3.34
C LEU A 541 39.98 -17.49 4.54
N LYS A 542 39.04 -17.61 5.48
CA LYS A 542 39.15 -18.50 6.64
C LYS A 542 39.16 -19.97 6.22
N ASP A 543 38.28 -20.34 5.30
CA ASP A 543 38.19 -21.69 4.74
C ASP A 543 39.46 -22.07 3.99
N LEU A 544 40.07 -21.13 3.28
CA LEU A 544 41.33 -21.34 2.58
C LEU A 544 42.47 -21.65 3.56
N LYS A 545 42.53 -20.96 4.71
CA LYS A 545 43.50 -21.22 5.79
C LYS A 545 43.33 -22.59 6.45
N GLN A 546 42.12 -23.16 6.46
CA GLN A 546 41.85 -24.51 6.96
C GLN A 546 42.28 -25.61 5.96
N GLY A 547 42.52 -25.24 4.70
CA GLY A 547 43.08 -26.11 3.68
C GLY A 547 42.04 -26.63 2.68
N LEU A 548 42.46 -26.71 1.41
CA LEU A 548 41.59 -27.03 0.27
C LEU A 548 40.85 -28.36 0.41
N HIS A 549 41.50 -29.40 0.97
CA HIS A 549 40.88 -30.72 1.13
C HIS A 549 39.72 -30.74 2.13
N GLN A 550 39.74 -29.90 3.16
CA GLN A 550 38.71 -29.86 4.20
C GLN A 550 37.52 -28.98 3.81
N ARG A 551 37.75 -27.92 3.02
CA ARG A 551 36.73 -26.90 2.69
C ARG A 551 36.45 -26.74 1.18
N LYS A 552 36.81 -27.74 0.36
CA LYS A 552 36.69 -27.70 -1.12
C LYS A 552 35.31 -27.24 -1.59
N GLU A 553 34.25 -27.83 -1.06
CA GLU A 553 32.87 -27.55 -1.48
C GLU A 553 32.45 -26.11 -1.17
N SER A 554 32.86 -25.57 -0.01
CA SER A 554 32.58 -24.20 0.41
C SER A 554 33.28 -23.19 -0.50
N LEU A 555 34.54 -23.44 -0.82
CA LEU A 555 35.33 -22.59 -1.72
C LEU A 555 34.79 -22.60 -3.16
N GLN A 556 34.32 -23.76 -3.65
CA GLN A 556 33.65 -23.85 -4.95
C GLN A 556 32.33 -23.09 -4.96
N LYS A 557 31.51 -23.20 -3.91
CA LYS A 557 30.27 -22.41 -3.78
C LYS A 557 30.54 -20.90 -3.81
N PHE A 558 31.62 -20.45 -3.16
CA PHE A 558 32.01 -19.05 -3.19
C PHE A 558 32.50 -18.61 -4.58
N GLU A 559 33.28 -19.46 -5.27
CA GLU A 559 33.70 -19.23 -6.66
C GLU A 559 32.49 -19.08 -7.61
N ASP A 560 31.50 -19.97 -7.51
CA ASP A 560 30.28 -19.92 -8.31
C ASP A 560 29.46 -18.66 -8.01
N TYR A 561 29.34 -18.30 -6.73
CA TYR A 561 28.66 -17.07 -6.29
C TYR A 561 29.31 -15.81 -6.89
N VAL A 562 30.63 -15.69 -6.84
CA VAL A 562 31.35 -14.54 -7.41
C VAL A 562 31.21 -14.51 -8.93
N THR A 563 31.32 -15.66 -9.59
CA THR A 563 31.15 -15.78 -11.05
C THR A 563 29.78 -15.24 -11.46
N LYS A 564 28.72 -15.69 -10.78
CA LYS A 564 27.35 -15.22 -11.04
C LYS A 564 27.21 -13.71 -10.83
N LEU A 565 27.80 -13.15 -9.78
CA LEU A 565 27.77 -11.70 -9.54
C LEU A 565 28.46 -10.91 -10.66
N ILE A 566 29.54 -11.43 -11.23
CA ILE A 566 30.23 -10.81 -12.37
C ILE A 566 29.35 -10.88 -13.62
N ASP A 567 28.81 -12.06 -13.94
CA ASP A 567 27.96 -12.29 -15.11
C ASP A 567 26.70 -11.41 -15.08
N ASP A 568 26.09 -11.26 -13.90
CA ASP A 568 24.91 -10.40 -13.68
C ASP A 568 25.27 -8.90 -13.62
N ARG A 569 26.55 -8.52 -13.76
CA ARG A 569 27.08 -7.15 -13.57
C ARG A 569 26.65 -6.53 -12.24
N ASN A 570 26.71 -7.31 -11.17
CA ASN A 570 26.36 -6.91 -9.80
C ASN A 570 27.56 -6.74 -8.87
N ILE A 571 28.78 -6.67 -9.42
CA ILE A 571 30.01 -6.45 -8.65
C ILE A 571 30.64 -5.10 -9.03
N SER A 572 31.24 -4.41 -8.07
CA SER A 572 31.88 -3.11 -8.30
C SER A 572 33.37 -3.27 -8.63
N SER A 573 33.94 -2.32 -9.38
CA SER A 573 35.33 -2.37 -9.83
C SER A 573 36.35 -2.35 -8.70
N TYR A 574 36.03 -1.75 -7.55
CA TYR A 574 36.95 -1.65 -6.41
C TYR A 574 37.31 -3.02 -5.80
N VAL A 575 36.48 -4.04 -6.02
CA VAL A 575 36.76 -5.41 -5.54
C VAL A 575 38.03 -5.97 -6.18
N PHE A 576 38.35 -5.55 -7.41
CA PHE A 576 39.49 -6.02 -8.19
C PHE A 576 40.76 -5.20 -8.01
N LEU A 577 40.79 -4.25 -7.07
CA LEU A 577 42.02 -3.54 -6.72
C LEU A 577 43.08 -4.53 -6.21
N GLU A 578 44.33 -4.37 -6.62
CA GLU A 578 45.38 -5.37 -6.43
C GLU A 578 45.57 -5.77 -4.95
N ARG A 579 45.38 -4.81 -4.05
CA ARG A 579 45.54 -4.98 -2.60
C ARG A 579 44.26 -5.34 -1.86
N SER A 580 43.15 -5.57 -2.56
CA SER A 580 41.88 -5.91 -1.93
C SER A 580 41.93 -7.30 -1.28
N SER A 581 41.13 -7.52 -0.23
CA SER A 581 41.04 -8.84 0.41
C SER A 581 40.48 -9.90 -0.54
N PHE A 582 39.65 -9.53 -1.51
CA PHE A 582 39.20 -10.45 -2.56
C PHE A 582 40.35 -10.85 -3.49
N MET A 583 41.18 -9.91 -3.93
CA MET A 583 42.33 -10.21 -4.78
C MET A 583 43.36 -11.06 -4.04
N ARG A 584 43.54 -10.83 -2.73
CA ARG A 584 44.35 -11.72 -1.88
C ARG A 584 43.80 -13.15 -1.87
N TRP A 585 42.50 -13.31 -1.60
CA TRP A 585 41.84 -14.61 -1.67
C TRP A 585 42.05 -15.28 -3.03
N TRP A 586 41.85 -14.53 -4.13
CA TRP A 586 42.00 -15.05 -5.49
C TRP A 586 43.41 -15.57 -5.76
N GLN A 587 44.45 -14.83 -5.38
CA GLN A 587 45.84 -15.24 -5.59
C GLN A 587 46.19 -16.49 -4.77
N GLU A 588 45.79 -16.55 -3.50
CA GLU A 588 46.03 -17.72 -2.65
C GLU A 588 45.23 -18.94 -3.15
N TYR A 589 43.96 -18.74 -3.54
CA TYR A 589 43.11 -19.80 -4.07
C TYR A 589 43.66 -20.38 -5.37
N LYS A 590 44.12 -19.53 -6.29
CA LYS A 590 44.77 -19.95 -7.55
C LYS A 590 46.03 -20.80 -7.32
N GLN A 591 46.79 -20.55 -6.25
CA GLN A 591 48.03 -21.27 -5.95
C GLN A 591 47.79 -22.68 -5.39
N VAL A 592 46.72 -22.87 -4.61
CA VAL A 592 46.43 -24.17 -3.98
C VAL A 592 45.67 -25.13 -4.89
N GLN A 593 45.20 -24.67 -6.06
CA GLN A 593 44.40 -25.45 -7.00
C GLN A 593 45.23 -26.33 -7.95
N PHE A 594 44.63 -27.45 -8.36
CA PHE A 594 45.24 -28.38 -9.32
C PHE A 594 45.31 -27.79 -10.74
N PRO A 595 46.29 -28.19 -11.58
CA PRO A 595 46.43 -27.66 -12.94
C PRO A 595 45.17 -27.79 -13.81
N GLU A 596 44.42 -28.88 -13.64
CA GLU A 596 43.18 -29.17 -14.39
C GLU A 596 42.03 -28.21 -14.06
N TRP A 597 41.99 -27.67 -12.82
CA TRP A 597 40.95 -26.71 -12.40
C TRP A 597 40.96 -25.44 -13.24
N LYS A 598 42.13 -25.00 -13.72
CA LYS A 598 42.27 -23.80 -14.57
C LYS A 598 41.52 -23.92 -15.89
N LEU A 599 41.33 -25.14 -16.40
CA LEU A 599 40.59 -25.39 -17.65
C LEU A 599 39.08 -25.35 -17.43
N THR A 600 38.62 -25.72 -16.23
CA THR A 600 37.21 -25.87 -15.88
C THR A 600 36.62 -24.65 -15.18
N SER A 601 37.42 -23.84 -14.48
CA SER A 601 36.96 -22.67 -13.71
C SER A 601 36.49 -21.52 -14.60
N PRO A 602 35.20 -21.11 -14.51
CA PRO A 602 34.71 -19.92 -15.20
C PRO A 602 35.35 -18.64 -14.65
N LEU A 603 35.49 -18.54 -13.32
CA LEU A 603 36.10 -17.38 -12.66
C LEU A 603 37.55 -17.19 -13.13
N TYR A 604 38.32 -18.27 -13.30
CA TYR A 604 39.69 -18.20 -13.82
C TYR A 604 39.75 -17.55 -15.20
N LYS A 605 38.87 -17.97 -16.12
CA LYS A 605 38.80 -17.38 -17.46
C LYS A 605 38.44 -15.90 -17.40
N ILE A 606 37.50 -15.53 -16.54
CA ILE A 606 37.08 -14.13 -16.34
C ILE A 606 38.26 -13.27 -15.84
N MET A 607 38.97 -13.77 -14.83
CA MET A 607 40.07 -13.05 -14.19
C MET A 607 41.29 -12.91 -15.11
N GLU A 608 41.64 -13.92 -15.90
CA GLU A 608 42.77 -13.86 -16.85
C GLU A 608 42.46 -12.96 -18.06
N THR A 609 41.23 -12.99 -18.57
CA THR A 609 40.82 -12.14 -19.71
C THR A 609 40.50 -10.70 -19.30
N ALA A 610 40.46 -10.42 -17.99
CA ALA A 610 39.95 -9.18 -17.42
C ALA A 610 38.57 -8.77 -17.96
N SER A 611 37.74 -9.74 -18.36
CA SER A 611 36.41 -9.52 -18.96
C SER A 611 35.41 -8.88 -17.99
N TRP A 612 35.73 -8.86 -16.70
CA TRP A 612 35.00 -8.09 -15.69
C TRP A 612 35.06 -6.56 -15.91
N LYS A 613 35.98 -6.04 -16.74
CA LYS A 613 36.10 -4.60 -17.06
C LYS A 613 35.05 -4.09 -18.04
N GLY A 614 34.29 -4.98 -18.69
CA GLY A 614 33.25 -4.64 -19.66
C GLY A 614 33.64 -4.94 -21.09
#